data_AF-Q9LB46-F1
#
_entry.id   AF-Q9LB46-F1
#
_cell.length_a   1.000
_cell.length_b   1.000
_cell.length_c   1.000
_cell.angle_alpha   90.00
_cell.angle_beta   90.00
_cell.angle_gamma   90.00
#
_symmetry.space_group_name_H-M   'P 1'
#
loop_
_entity.id
_entity.type
_entity.pdbx_description
1 polymer ?
#
loop_
_entity_poly.entity_id
_entity_poly.type
_entity_poly.pdbx_seq_one_letter_code
_entity_poly.pdbx_strand_id
1 'polypeptide(L)'
;HLNTKADGTLKAGGFKASLSTNAAHLHIGKGGVNLSNQASGRTLLVENLTGNITVEGTLRVNNQVGGAAVAGSSANFEFKAGENTNNATATFNNDIHLGKAVNLRVDAHTANFNGNIYLGKS
;
A
#
# COMPACT_ATOMS: atom_id res chain seq x y z
N HIS A 1 1.14 -5.91 11.08
CA HIS A 1 0.61 -6.41 9.80
C HIS A 1 -0.71 -5.72 9.55
N LEU A 2 -0.96 -5.24 8.34
CA LEU A 2 -2.23 -4.64 7.95
C LEU A 2 -2.92 -5.54 6.94
N ASN A 3 -4.22 -5.79 7.13
CA ASN A 3 -5.01 -6.61 6.21
C ASN A 3 -6.35 -5.92 5.97
N THR A 4 -6.73 -5.75 4.71
CA THR A 4 -8.09 -5.36 4.36
C THR A 4 -8.91 -6.59 4.03
N LYS A 5 -10.19 -6.57 4.38
CA LYS A 5 -11.18 -7.52 3.85
C LYS A 5 -12.06 -6.77 2.87
N ALA A 6 -12.37 -7.41 1.74
CA ALA A 6 -13.35 -6.92 0.81
C ALA A 6 -14.54 -7.88 0.86
N ASP A 7 -15.68 -7.40 1.34
CA ASP A 7 -17.00 -8.03 1.26
C ASP A 7 -17.98 -7.03 0.61
N GLY A 8 -18.89 -7.51 -0.24
CA GLY A 8 -19.99 -6.69 -0.77
C GLY A 8 -19.84 -6.11 -2.19
N THR A 9 -20.81 -5.25 -2.52
CA THR A 9 -21.28 -4.87 -3.87
C THR A 9 -20.31 -4.01 -4.71
N LEU A 10 -20.56 -3.96 -6.02
CA LEU A 10 -19.79 -3.16 -6.97
C LEU A 10 -20.07 -1.65 -6.80
N LYS A 11 -19.02 -0.82 -6.75
CA LYS A 11 -19.10 0.65 -6.81
C LYS A 11 -18.22 1.17 -7.94
N ALA A 12 -18.73 2.18 -8.67
CA ALA A 12 -17.92 2.91 -9.65
C ALA A 12 -16.75 3.61 -8.93
N GLY A 13 -15.53 3.37 -9.39
CA GLY A 13 -14.30 3.94 -8.80
C GLY A 13 -13.73 3.17 -7.60
N GLY A 14 -14.34 2.07 -7.18
CA GLY A 14 -13.83 1.20 -6.11
C GLY A 14 -14.06 1.69 -4.68
N PHE A 15 -13.43 1.02 -3.72
CA PHE A 15 -13.54 1.33 -2.30
C PHE A 15 -12.18 1.69 -1.71
N LYS A 16 -12.14 2.72 -0.88
CA LYS A 16 -10.94 3.17 -0.15
C LYS A 16 -11.04 2.78 1.33
N ALA A 17 -10.10 1.96 1.81
CA ALA A 17 -9.83 1.79 3.23
C ALA A 17 -8.70 2.73 3.64
N SER A 18 -8.75 3.32 4.83
CA SER A 18 -7.70 4.21 5.33
C SER A 18 -7.27 3.86 6.76
N LEU A 19 -5.96 4.02 7.01
CA LEU A 19 -5.35 4.09 8.33
C LEU A 19 -4.61 5.41 8.41
N SER A 20 -4.96 6.28 9.36
CA SER A 20 -4.28 7.56 9.58
C SER A 20 -3.75 7.63 11.01
N THR A 21 -2.53 8.14 11.17
CA THR A 21 -1.82 8.26 12.44
C THR A 21 -1.13 9.60 12.54
N ASN A 22 -0.79 10.04 13.75
CA ASN A 22 -0.01 11.25 14.00
C ASN A 22 1.15 10.93 14.96
N ALA A 23 1.99 9.98 14.57
CA ALA A 23 3.08 9.48 15.39
C ALA A 23 4.42 9.91 14.80
N ALA A 24 5.48 9.98 15.62
CA ALA A 24 6.84 10.20 15.12
C ALA A 24 7.28 9.08 14.14
N HIS A 25 6.82 7.86 14.37
CA HIS A 25 7.09 6.71 13.50
C HIS A 25 5.89 5.74 13.47
N LEU A 26 5.46 5.36 12.26
CA LEU A 26 4.54 4.26 12.01
C LEU A 26 5.32 3.06 11.48
N HIS A 27 5.39 1.99 12.26
CA HIS A 27 6.09 0.75 11.89
C HIS A 27 5.11 -0.36 11.51
N ILE A 28 5.17 -0.80 10.24
CA ILE A 28 4.47 -1.98 9.74
C ILE A 28 5.46 -3.13 9.74
N GLY A 29 5.35 -4.01 10.74
CA GLY A 29 6.26 -5.15 10.90
C GLY A 29 6.21 -6.19 9.77
N LYS A 30 7.05 -7.22 9.87
CA LYS A 30 7.38 -8.22 8.83
C LYS A 30 6.20 -8.92 8.15
N GLY A 31 5.02 -8.96 8.78
CA GLY A 31 3.81 -9.44 8.11
C GLY A 31 3.44 -8.59 6.88
N GLY A 32 3.82 -7.32 6.84
CA GLY A 32 3.60 -6.42 5.72
C GLY A 32 2.16 -5.92 5.62
N VAL A 33 1.69 -5.78 4.37
CA VAL A 33 0.36 -5.27 4.04
C VAL A 33 -0.30 -6.22 3.05
N ASN A 34 -1.53 -6.62 3.33
CA ASN A 34 -2.40 -7.33 2.40
C ASN A 34 -3.62 -6.49 2.02
N LEU A 35 -3.83 -6.29 0.72
CA LEU A 35 -5.01 -5.67 0.14
C LEU A 35 -5.88 -6.74 -0.51
N SER A 36 -7.03 -7.04 0.09
CA SER A 36 -8.06 -7.82 -0.60
C SER A 36 -8.64 -6.98 -1.75
N ASN A 37 -8.71 -7.53 -2.95
CA ASN A 37 -9.22 -6.89 -4.16
C ASN A 37 -10.36 -7.69 -4.79
N GLN A 38 -11.37 -6.98 -5.30
CA GLN A 38 -12.52 -7.53 -6.03
C GLN A 38 -12.76 -6.74 -7.33
N ALA A 39 -13.77 -7.13 -8.11
CA ALA A 39 -14.10 -6.52 -9.40
C ALA A 39 -14.35 -5.00 -9.37
N SER A 40 -14.77 -4.43 -8.23
CA SER A 40 -14.91 -2.97 -8.11
C SER A 40 -13.58 -2.22 -7.92
N GLY A 41 -12.47 -2.92 -7.68
CA GLY A 41 -11.19 -2.30 -7.34
C GLY A 41 -11.13 -1.83 -5.90
N ARG A 42 -9.91 -1.76 -5.36
CA ARG A 42 -9.67 -1.43 -3.95
C ARG A 42 -8.47 -0.53 -3.80
N THR A 43 -8.57 0.42 -2.88
CA THR A 43 -7.49 1.30 -2.47
C THR A 43 -7.26 1.15 -0.97
N LEU A 44 -6.01 1.03 -0.54
CA LEU A 44 -5.60 1.19 0.84
C LEU A 44 -4.73 2.43 0.96
N LEU A 45 -5.17 3.38 1.79
CA LEU A 45 -4.45 4.58 2.17
C LEU A 45 -3.85 4.41 3.56
N VAL A 46 -2.53 4.55 3.68
CA VAL A 46 -1.80 4.52 4.96
C VAL A 46 -1.10 5.86 5.14
N GLU A 47 -1.51 6.60 6.14
CA GLU A 47 -1.04 7.96 6.39
C GLU A 47 -0.43 8.07 7.80
N ASN A 48 0.72 8.72 7.88
CA ASN A 48 1.26 9.23 9.13
C ASN A 48 1.50 10.73 8.96
N LEU A 49 0.71 11.55 9.66
CA LEU A 49 0.60 12.98 9.40
C LEU A 49 1.88 13.76 9.70
N THR A 50 2.65 13.35 10.71
CA THR A 50 3.84 14.10 11.14
C THR A 50 5.15 13.34 11.03
N GLY A 51 5.11 12.02 11.05
CA GLY A 51 6.31 11.20 11.15
C GLY A 51 6.51 10.21 10.02
N ASN A 52 7.54 9.39 10.20
CA ASN A 52 7.99 8.43 9.21
C ASN A 52 7.02 7.25 9.08
N ILE A 53 7.10 6.56 7.94
CA ILE A 53 6.49 5.24 7.74
C ILE A 53 7.61 4.24 7.43
N THR A 54 7.60 3.08 8.07
CA THR A 54 8.50 1.97 7.74
C THR A 54 7.70 0.70 7.51
N VAL A 55 7.89 0.06 6.35
CA VAL A 55 7.29 -1.22 6.00
C VAL A 55 8.38 -2.28 5.92
N GLU A 56 8.37 -3.21 6.88
CA GLU A 56 9.36 -4.29 6.98
C GLU A 56 8.96 -5.54 6.17
N GLY A 57 7.68 -5.68 5.84
CA GLY A 57 7.14 -6.84 5.12
C GLY A 57 6.75 -6.54 3.68
N THR A 58 6.38 -7.57 2.94
CA THR A 58 5.95 -7.45 1.53
C THR A 58 4.55 -6.85 1.40
N LEU A 59 4.29 -6.25 0.25
CA LEU A 59 2.93 -5.90 -0.20
C LEU A 59 2.30 -7.10 -0.90
N ARG A 60 1.05 -7.41 -0.56
CA ARG A 60 0.28 -8.54 -1.12
C ARG A 60 -1.08 -8.08 -1.60
N VAL A 61 -1.52 -8.64 -2.72
CA VAL A 61 -2.92 -8.55 -3.16
C VAL A 61 -3.53 -9.93 -3.03
N ASN A 62 -4.69 -10.04 -2.40
CA ASN A 62 -5.39 -11.32 -2.18
C ASN A 62 -4.49 -12.40 -1.54
N ASN A 63 -3.69 -12.00 -0.54
CA ASN A 63 -2.73 -12.81 0.21
C ASN A 63 -1.54 -13.34 -0.60
N GLN A 64 -1.33 -12.86 -1.82
CA GLN A 64 -0.25 -13.30 -2.70
C GLN A 64 0.76 -12.16 -2.95
N VAL A 65 2.05 -12.46 -2.78
CA VAL A 65 3.15 -11.58 -3.23
C VAL A 65 3.19 -11.60 -4.75
N GLY A 66 3.21 -10.43 -5.38
CA GLY A 66 3.03 -10.32 -6.84
C GLY A 66 1.61 -10.63 -7.31
N GLY A 67 0.64 -10.69 -6.39
CA GLY A 67 -0.78 -10.84 -6.73
C GLY A 67 -1.24 -9.74 -7.68
N ALA A 68 -2.14 -10.09 -8.59
CA ALA A 68 -2.74 -9.16 -9.55
C ALA A 68 -4.09 -8.65 -9.04
N ALA A 69 -4.53 -7.50 -9.55
CA ALA A 69 -5.92 -7.11 -9.39
C ALA A 69 -6.84 -8.05 -10.18
N VAL A 70 -8.11 -8.10 -9.77
CA VAL A 70 -9.17 -8.82 -10.51
C VAL A 70 -9.38 -8.13 -11.85
N ALA A 71 -9.65 -8.88 -12.92
CA ALA A 71 -9.84 -8.31 -14.26
C ALA A 71 -10.90 -7.18 -14.26
N GLY A 72 -10.59 -6.08 -14.97
CA GLY A 72 -11.44 -4.88 -14.99
C GLY A 72 -11.37 -4.00 -13.74
N SER A 73 -10.48 -4.31 -12.79
CA SER A 73 -10.29 -3.55 -11.56
C SER A 73 -8.83 -3.14 -11.35
N SER A 74 -8.56 -2.35 -10.30
CA SER A 74 -7.21 -2.03 -9.84
C SER A 74 -7.08 -2.21 -8.33
N ALA A 75 -5.88 -2.57 -7.89
CA ALA A 75 -5.51 -2.62 -6.47
C ALA A 75 -4.47 -1.52 -6.20
N ASN A 76 -4.79 -0.56 -5.34
CA ASN A 76 -3.98 0.64 -5.14
C ASN A 76 -3.47 0.72 -3.70
N PHE A 77 -2.16 0.74 -3.52
CA PHE A 77 -1.52 1.08 -2.25
C PHE A 77 -1.11 2.55 -2.29
N GLU A 78 -1.58 3.34 -1.33
CA GLU A 78 -1.22 4.73 -1.14
C GLU A 78 -0.57 4.88 0.24
N PHE A 79 0.67 5.35 0.29
CA PHE A 79 1.37 5.67 1.53
C PHE A 79 1.67 7.16 1.57
N LYS A 80 1.34 7.85 2.66
CA LYS A 80 1.76 9.24 2.88
C LYS A 80 2.47 9.42 4.22
N ALA A 81 3.70 9.91 4.19
CA ALA A 81 4.49 10.17 5.39
C ALA A 81 4.74 11.67 5.54
N GLY A 82 4.40 12.21 6.72
CA GLY A 82 4.66 13.59 7.10
C GLY A 82 3.84 14.62 6.34
N GLU A 83 2.58 14.35 5.99
CA GLU A 83 1.71 15.26 5.22
C GLU A 83 1.66 16.70 5.80
N ASN A 84 1.73 16.83 7.13
CA ASN A 84 1.70 18.14 7.81
C ASN A 84 3.09 18.74 8.06
N THR A 85 4.16 17.99 7.84
CA THR A 85 5.55 18.42 8.14
C THR A 85 6.41 18.53 6.90
N ASN A 86 6.04 17.87 5.81
CA ASN A 86 6.78 17.80 4.54
C ASN A 86 8.25 17.39 4.71
N ASN A 87 8.59 16.67 5.79
CA ASN A 87 9.97 16.32 6.15
C ASN A 87 10.11 14.87 6.67
N ALA A 88 9.16 14.00 6.33
CA ALA A 88 9.19 12.60 6.76
C ALA A 88 9.58 11.65 5.64
N THR A 89 10.13 10.51 6.03
CA THR A 89 10.59 9.44 5.15
C THR A 89 9.60 8.27 5.14
N ALA A 90 9.31 7.74 3.96
CA ALA A 90 8.67 6.44 3.79
C ALA A 90 9.73 5.41 3.37
N THR A 91 9.93 4.36 4.17
CA THR A 91 10.94 3.33 3.92
C THR A 91 10.29 1.97 3.69
N PHE A 92 10.68 1.30 2.62
CA PHE A 92 10.27 -0.07 2.28
C PHE A 92 11.51 -0.98 2.29
N ASN A 93 11.57 -1.88 3.28
CA ASN A 93 12.75 -2.71 3.56
C ASN A 93 12.72 -4.09 2.87
N ASN A 94 11.73 -4.35 2.03
CA ASN A 94 11.54 -5.64 1.36
C ASN A 94 11.39 -5.46 -0.14
N ASP A 95 11.57 -6.54 -0.89
CA ASP A 95 11.25 -6.57 -2.31
C ASP A 95 9.75 -6.27 -2.51
N ILE A 96 9.46 -5.47 -3.52
CA ILE A 96 8.10 -5.10 -3.89
C ILE A 96 7.75 -5.78 -5.21
N HIS A 97 6.70 -6.60 -5.19
CA HIS A 97 6.16 -7.25 -6.38
C HIS A 97 4.76 -6.71 -6.67
N LEU A 98 4.62 -5.91 -7.73
CA LEU A 98 3.35 -5.38 -8.18
C LEU A 98 2.87 -6.20 -9.38
N GLY A 99 1.81 -6.99 -9.20
CA GLY A 99 1.20 -7.74 -10.29
C GLY A 99 0.44 -6.84 -11.27
N LYS A 100 -0.24 -7.44 -12.24
CA LYS A 100 -1.05 -6.72 -13.24
C LYS A 100 -2.10 -5.83 -12.56
N ALA A 101 -2.19 -4.58 -13.01
CA ALA A 101 -3.12 -3.56 -12.50
C ALA A 101 -3.03 -3.31 -10.97
N VAL A 102 -1.84 -3.49 -10.40
CA VAL A 102 -1.52 -3.10 -9.02
C VAL A 102 -0.68 -1.84 -9.04
N ASN A 103 -1.10 -0.82 -8.29
CA ASN A 103 -0.45 0.49 -8.24
C ASN A 103 0.13 0.75 -6.84
N LEU A 104 1.30 1.38 -6.79
CA LEU A 104 1.91 1.90 -5.57
C LEU A 104 2.15 3.40 -5.73
N ARG A 105 1.57 4.18 -4.82
CA ARG A 105 1.83 5.62 -4.68
C ARG A 105 2.45 5.88 -3.31
N VAL A 106 3.56 6.62 -3.30
CA VAL A 106 4.25 7.03 -2.07
C VAL A 106 4.39 8.55 -2.11
N ASP A 107 3.88 9.21 -1.09
CA ASP A 107 3.94 10.65 -0.88
C ASP A 107 4.75 10.91 0.41
N ALA A 108 5.99 11.37 0.26
CA ALA A 108 6.90 11.58 1.37
C ALA A 108 8.00 12.57 0.96
N HIS A 109 8.68 13.18 1.93
CA HIS A 109 9.87 13.98 1.66
C HIS A 109 10.99 13.13 1.04
N THR A 110 11.11 11.90 1.51
CA THR A 110 12.05 10.91 0.98
C THR A 110 11.38 9.54 0.95
N ALA A 111 11.50 8.83 -0.16
CA ALA A 111 11.03 7.46 -0.30
C ALA A 111 12.23 6.52 -0.52
N ASN A 112 12.52 5.67 0.45
CA ASN A 112 13.61 4.70 0.39
C ASN A 112 13.07 3.31 0.04
N PHE A 113 13.64 2.69 -0.99
CA PHE A 113 13.36 1.33 -1.40
C PHE A 113 14.65 0.52 -1.29
N ASN A 114 14.74 -0.29 -0.24
CA ASN A 114 15.96 -1.05 0.06
C ASN A 114 15.96 -2.44 -0.59
N GLY A 115 14.82 -2.88 -1.12
CA GLY A 115 14.67 -4.08 -1.95
C GLY A 115 14.46 -3.76 -3.43
N ASN A 116 14.39 -4.81 -4.24
CA ASN A 116 14.09 -4.70 -5.67
C ASN A 116 12.60 -4.38 -5.89
N ILE A 117 12.30 -3.66 -6.96
CA ILE A 117 10.93 -3.40 -7.41
C ILE A 117 10.67 -4.17 -8.69
N TYR A 118 9.75 -5.13 -8.62
CA TYR A 118 9.28 -5.95 -9.74
C TYR A 118 7.91 -5.44 -10.19
N LEU A 119 7.86 -4.89 -11.40
CA LEU A 119 6.63 -4.45 -12.05
C LEU A 119 6.16 -5.56 -13.00
N GLY A 120 4.96 -6.07 -12.79
CA GLY A 120 4.35 -7.11 -13.61
C GLY A 120 4.32 -6.69 -15.08
N LYS A 121 4.84 -7.54 -15.96
CA LYS A 121 4.73 -7.34 -17.41
C LYS A 121 3.26 -7.52 -17.84
N SER A 122 2.79 -6.60 -18.68
CA SER A 122 1.44 -6.50 -19.24
C SER A 122 0.95 -7.76 -19.94
#